data_AF-A0A1B2HM80-F1
#
_entry.id   AF-A0A1B2HM80-F1
#
_cell.length_a   1.000
_cell.length_b   1.000
_cell.length_c   1.000
_cell.angle_alpha   90.00
_cell.angle_beta   90.00
_cell.angle_gamma   90.00
#
_symmetry.space_group_name_H-M   'P 1'
#
loop_
_entity.id
_entity.type
_entity.pdbx_description
1 polymer ?
#
loop_
_entity_poly.entity_id
_entity_poly.type
_entity_poly.pdbx_seq_one_letter_code
_entity_poly.pdbx_strand_id
1 'polypeptide(L)'
;MTDWNLFLIVDAEPEEISSTPPDRVVALQGRRLLPLPDNGYQLLLAWVAGPRRVVRTPAPPHPDSDVVDAFVNSYLVEAGAPPRPGGFHWYLDLPADVEPADVWRLVDGGSERGSQVDLRLVRQAMERGVDTLYHRA
;
A
#
# COMPACT_ATOMS: atom_id res chain seq x y z
N MET A 1 -2.47 9.96 11.92
CA MET A 1 -3.72 9.60 11.21
C MET A 1 -4.49 8.62 12.05
N THR A 2 -5.81 8.77 12.18
CA THR A 2 -6.59 8.01 13.16
C THR A 2 -7.69 7.12 12.56
N ASP A 3 -7.89 7.08 11.24
CA ASP A 3 -8.93 6.22 10.65
C ASP A 3 -8.69 5.88 9.16
N TRP A 4 -8.93 4.61 8.80
CA TRP A 4 -9.00 4.11 7.42
C TRP A 4 -10.15 4.69 6.62
N ASN A 5 -11.19 5.22 7.26
CA ASN A 5 -12.33 5.86 6.57
C ASN A 5 -11.96 7.16 5.85
N LEU A 6 -10.79 7.74 6.14
CA LEU A 6 -10.28 8.93 5.44
C LEU A 6 -9.77 8.63 4.03
N PHE A 7 -9.52 7.36 3.70
CA PHE A 7 -9.02 6.95 2.40
C PHE A 7 -10.15 6.96 1.37
N LEU A 8 -9.94 7.66 0.27
CA LEU A 8 -10.96 7.87 -0.76
C LEU A 8 -11.39 6.55 -1.39
N ILE A 9 -12.70 6.31 -1.42
CA ILE A 9 -13.31 5.24 -2.22
C ILE A 9 -13.55 5.79 -3.63
N VAL A 10 -13.04 5.08 -4.63
CA VAL A 10 -13.29 5.35 -6.04
C VAL A 10 -14.11 4.19 -6.59
N ASP A 11 -15.29 4.51 -7.10
CA ASP A 11 -16.18 3.54 -7.77
C ASP A 11 -15.94 3.58 -9.29
N ALA A 12 -14.77 3.09 -9.70
CA ALA A 12 -14.38 2.96 -11.10
C ALA A 12 -13.39 1.81 -11.25
N GLU A 13 -13.41 1.16 -12.41
CA GLU A 13 -12.47 0.10 -12.75
C GLU A 13 -11.14 0.72 -13.20
N PRO A 14 -9.99 0.28 -12.64
CA PRO A 14 -8.69 0.77 -13.06
C PRO A 14 -8.30 0.21 -14.44
N GLU A 15 -7.78 1.07 -15.31
CA GLU A 15 -7.27 0.68 -16.63
C GLU A 15 -5.80 0.31 -16.52
N GLU A 16 -5.39 -0.82 -17.07
CA GLU A 16 -3.99 -1.25 -16.99
C GLU A 16 -3.09 -0.43 -17.94
N ILE A 17 -2.05 0.19 -17.39
CA ILE A 17 -1.00 0.90 -18.16
C ILE A 17 0.19 -0.04 -18.43
N SER A 18 0.57 -0.84 -17.43
CA SER A 18 1.69 -1.79 -17.50
C SER A 18 1.33 -3.08 -16.74
N SER A 19 1.59 -4.23 -17.36
CA SER A 19 1.28 -5.57 -16.84
C SER A 19 2.43 -6.26 -16.12
N THR A 20 3.67 -5.83 -16.35
CA THR A 20 4.86 -6.62 -15.98
C THR A 20 5.04 -6.60 -14.47
N PRO A 21 4.91 -7.72 -13.75
CA PRO A 21 5.19 -7.75 -12.31
C PRO A 21 6.70 -7.57 -12.07
N PRO A 22 7.13 -6.84 -11.02
CA PRO A 22 6.34 -6.16 -9.97
C PRO A 22 5.84 -4.77 -10.37
N ASP A 23 6.12 -4.33 -11.60
CA ASP A 23 5.89 -2.99 -12.16
C ASP A 23 4.47 -2.80 -12.72
N ARG A 24 3.47 -3.43 -12.10
CA ARG A 24 2.08 -3.23 -12.51
C ARG A 24 1.67 -1.81 -12.18
N VAL A 25 1.16 -1.09 -13.17
CA VAL A 25 0.69 0.29 -13.02
C VAL A 25 -0.66 0.42 -13.69
N VAL A 26 -1.58 1.13 -13.04
CA VAL A 26 -2.93 1.37 -13.54
C VAL A 26 -3.25 2.86 -13.62
N ALA A 27 -4.13 3.24 -14.54
CA ALA A 27 -4.81 4.52 -14.57
C ALA A 27 -6.13 4.42 -13.82
N LEU A 28 -6.42 5.38 -12.94
CA LEU A 28 -7.74 5.52 -12.32
C LEU A 28 -8.05 7.00 -12.13
N GLN A 29 -9.13 7.49 -12.72
CA GLN A 29 -9.54 8.91 -12.68
C GLN A 29 -8.39 9.88 -13.06
N GLY A 30 -7.59 9.51 -14.08
CA GLY A 30 -6.45 10.33 -14.54
C GLY A 30 -5.21 10.28 -13.65
N ARG A 31 -5.19 9.45 -12.59
CA ARG A 31 -4.02 9.22 -11.73
C ARG A 31 -3.29 7.96 -12.15
N ARG A 32 -1.96 7.97 -12.06
CA ARG A 32 -1.10 6.80 -12.24
C ARG A 32 -0.90 6.14 -10.88
N LEU A 33 -1.33 4.89 -10.74
CA LEU A 33 -1.38 4.22 -9.45
C LEU A 33 -0.62 2.89 -9.46
N LEU A 34 0.03 2.58 -8.35
CA LEU A 34 0.60 1.28 -8.01
C LEU A 34 -0.47 0.47 -7.27
N PRO A 35 -0.94 -0.67 -7.81
CA PRO A 35 -1.78 -1.59 -7.06
C PRO A 35 -1.03 -2.13 -5.85
N LEU A 36 -1.70 -2.15 -4.70
CA LEU A 36 -1.19 -2.70 -3.46
C LEU A 36 -1.95 -4.00 -3.14
N PRO A 37 -1.45 -5.17 -3.62
CA PRO A 37 -1.92 -6.48 -3.18
C PRO A 37 -2.21 -6.55 -1.68
N ASP A 38 -3.28 -7.28 -1.36
CA ASP A 38 -3.83 -7.32 -0.02
C ASP A 38 -3.01 -8.22 0.93
N ASN A 39 -1.87 -7.69 1.36
CA ASN A 39 -0.99 -8.28 2.36
C ASN A 39 -0.53 -7.23 3.38
N GLY A 40 -0.08 -7.70 4.56
CA GLY A 40 0.29 -6.85 5.68
C GLY A 40 1.33 -5.77 5.33
N TYR A 41 2.37 -6.11 4.56
CA TYR A 41 3.43 -5.19 4.19
C TYR A 41 2.92 -4.06 3.29
N GLN A 42 2.17 -4.39 2.25
CA GLN A 42 1.68 -3.39 1.30
C GLN A 42 0.54 -2.54 1.88
N LEU A 43 -0.27 -3.09 2.77
CA LEU A 43 -1.29 -2.32 3.47
C LEU A 43 -0.68 -1.43 4.57
N LEU A 44 0.46 -1.83 5.16
CA LEU A 44 1.23 -0.93 6.00
C LEU A 44 1.78 0.26 5.19
N LEU A 45 2.27 0.02 3.97
CA LEU A 45 2.66 1.10 3.05
C LEU A 45 1.47 2.02 2.73
N ALA A 46 0.29 1.45 2.45
CA ALA A 46 -0.93 2.22 2.24
C ALA A 46 -1.23 3.14 3.44
N TRP A 47 -1.18 2.58 4.65
CA TRP A 47 -1.41 3.33 5.89
C TRP A 47 -0.41 4.48 6.06
N VAL A 48 0.88 4.20 5.86
CA VAL A 48 1.97 5.17 6.03
C VAL A 48 1.91 6.30 4.99
N ALA A 49 1.59 5.98 3.74
CA ALA A 49 1.41 6.98 2.68
C ALA A 49 0.26 7.94 2.99
N GLY A 50 -0.83 7.40 3.54
CA GLY A 50 -1.96 8.17 4.03
C GLY A 50 -3.00 8.56 2.99
N PRO A 51 -4.13 9.15 3.44
CA PRO A 51 -5.36 9.22 2.67
C PRO A 51 -5.29 10.15 1.46
N ARG A 52 -4.30 11.05 1.40
CA ARG A 52 -4.10 11.93 0.25
C ARG A 52 -3.44 11.22 -0.93
N ARG A 53 -2.70 10.14 -0.67
CA ARG A 53 -1.86 9.43 -1.65
C ARG A 53 -2.35 8.02 -1.92
N VAL A 54 -3.43 7.60 -1.28
CA VAL A 54 -3.95 6.25 -1.43
C VAL A 54 -5.45 6.33 -1.68
N VAL A 55 -5.90 5.50 -2.61
CA VAL A 55 -7.31 5.28 -2.89
C VAL A 55 -7.64 3.80 -2.77
N ARG A 56 -8.93 3.50 -2.65
CA ARG A 56 -9.43 2.14 -2.64
C ARG A 56 -10.64 2.00 -3.55
N THR A 57 -10.81 0.84 -4.17
CA THR A 57 -11.99 0.50 -4.96
C THR A 57 -12.68 -0.70 -4.31
N PRO A 58 -14.02 -0.84 -4.38
CA PRO A 58 -14.70 -2.05 -3.93
C PRO A 58 -14.08 -3.29 -4.60
N ALA A 59 -13.88 -4.35 -3.82
CA ALA A 59 -13.42 -5.64 -4.31
C ALA A 59 -14.59 -6.65 -4.26
N PRO A 60 -14.67 -7.58 -5.24
CA PRO A 60 -15.63 -8.66 -5.15
C PRO A 60 -15.37 -9.53 -3.91
N PRO A 61 -16.42 -10.11 -3.30
CA PRO A 61 -16.25 -11.00 -2.16
C PRO A 61 -15.44 -12.24 -2.54
N HIS A 62 -14.54 -12.67 -1.65
CA HIS A 62 -13.73 -13.88 -1.81
C HIS A 62 -13.99 -14.84 -0.65
N PRO A 63 -14.09 -16.17 -0.87
CA PRO A 63 -14.42 -17.13 0.19
C PRO A 63 -13.42 -17.13 1.35
N ASP A 64 -12.14 -16.83 1.07
CA ASP A 64 -11.08 -16.77 2.08
C ASP A 64 -10.86 -15.37 2.69
N SER A 65 -11.74 -14.39 2.41
CA SER A 65 -11.57 -13.00 2.87
C SER A 65 -11.35 -12.90 4.37
N ASP A 66 -12.08 -13.66 5.20
CA ASP A 66 -11.94 -13.60 6.66
C ASP A 66 -10.56 -14.05 7.16
N VAL A 67 -10.00 -15.09 6.54
CA VAL A 67 -8.67 -15.62 6.89
C VAL A 67 -7.57 -14.64 6.48
N VAL A 68 -7.68 -14.10 5.26
CA VAL A 68 -6.75 -13.08 4.75
C VAL A 68 -6.83 -11.82 5.62
N ASP A 69 -8.04 -11.32 5.90
CA ASP A 69 -8.26 -10.14 6.72
C ASP A 69 -7.67 -10.32 8.12
N ALA A 70 -7.85 -11.48 8.76
CA ALA A 70 -7.26 -11.77 10.07
C ALA A 70 -5.71 -11.71 10.04
N PHE A 71 -5.09 -12.32 9.03
CA PHE A 71 -3.63 -12.32 8.89
C PHE A 71 -3.08 -10.91 8.62
N VAL A 72 -3.69 -10.17 7.69
CA VAL A 72 -3.31 -8.80 7.36
C VAL A 72 -3.47 -7.88 8.57
N ASN A 73 -4.59 -7.99 9.30
CA ASN A 73 -4.86 -7.15 10.46
C ASN A 73 -3.93 -7.44 11.63
N SER A 74 -3.52 -8.70 11.84
CA SER A 74 -2.50 -9.05 12.84
C SER A 74 -1.18 -8.32 12.55
N TYR A 75 -0.73 -8.34 11.29
CA TYR A 75 0.48 -7.64 10.86
C TYR A 75 0.39 -6.13 11.08
N LEU A 76 -0.74 -5.52 10.69
CA LEU A 76 -0.96 -4.08 10.85
C LEU A 76 -0.93 -3.66 12.32
N VAL A 77 -1.61 -4.42 13.19
CA VAL A 77 -1.64 -4.14 14.64
C VAL A 77 -0.24 -4.24 15.25
N GLU A 78 0.53 -5.27 14.91
CA GLU A 78 1.90 -5.43 15.39
C GLU A 78 2.82 -4.30 14.92
N ALA A 79 2.63 -3.80 13.68
CA ALA A 79 3.29 -2.60 13.15
C ALA A 79 2.77 -1.27 13.76
N GLY A 80 1.71 -1.31 14.56
CA GLY A 80 1.10 -0.14 15.20
C GLY A 80 0.14 0.65 14.31
N ALA A 81 -0.39 0.04 13.25
CA ALA A 81 -1.50 0.54 12.45
C ALA A 81 -2.83 -0.11 12.90
N PRO A 82 -3.98 0.57 12.77
CA PRO A 82 -5.26 -0.04 13.08
C PRO A 82 -5.62 -1.14 12.05
N PRO A 83 -6.48 -2.11 12.40
CA PRO A 83 -7.04 -3.06 11.45
C PRO A 83 -7.70 -2.34 10.27
N ARG A 84 -7.51 -2.85 9.05
CA ARG A 84 -8.08 -2.28 7.83
C ARG A 84 -9.52 -2.76 7.62
N PRO A 85 -10.35 -2.00 6.88
CA PRO A 85 -11.60 -2.55 6.37
C PRO A 85 -11.34 -3.62 5.28
N GLY A 86 -12.16 -4.67 5.30
CA GLY A 86 -12.25 -5.71 4.27
C GLY A 86 -12.94 -5.22 3.00
N GLY A 87 -12.81 -5.98 1.91
CA GLY A 87 -13.60 -5.79 0.68
C GLY A 87 -13.13 -4.66 -0.24
N PHE A 88 -11.83 -4.34 -0.23
CA PHE A 88 -11.27 -3.29 -1.07
C PHE A 88 -9.96 -3.70 -1.74
N HIS A 89 -9.77 -3.25 -2.99
CA HIS A 89 -8.46 -3.15 -3.60
C HIS A 89 -7.84 -1.79 -3.29
N TRP A 90 -6.55 -1.76 -3.02
CA TRP A 90 -5.84 -0.56 -2.57
C TRP A 90 -4.80 -0.12 -3.60
N TYR A 91 -4.60 1.19 -3.71
CA TYR A 91 -3.74 1.76 -4.73
C TYR A 91 -2.98 2.97 -4.19
N LEU A 92 -1.67 3.02 -4.42
CA LEU A 92 -0.80 4.13 -4.09
C LEU A 92 -0.64 5.06 -5.30
N ASP A 93 -0.75 6.37 -5.09
CA ASP A 93 -0.50 7.38 -6.10
C ASP A 93 0.99 7.46 -6.44
N LEU A 94 1.33 7.22 -7.69
CA LEU A 94 2.70 7.30 -8.19
C LEU A 94 2.95 8.70 -8.78
N PRO A 95 3.92 9.46 -8.25
CA PRO A 95 4.41 10.67 -8.92
C PRO A 95 4.87 10.36 -10.36
N ALA A 96 4.81 11.38 -11.23
CA ALA A 96 5.04 11.21 -12.67
C ALA A 96 6.40 10.55 -13.02
N ASP A 97 7.45 10.90 -12.27
CA ASP A 97 8.83 10.43 -12.51
C ASP A 97 9.26 9.28 -11.59
N VAL A 98 8.31 8.62 -10.93
CA VAL A 98 8.59 7.51 -10.00
C VAL A 98 8.17 6.19 -10.62
N GLU A 99 9.10 5.24 -10.72
CA GLU A 99 8.75 3.87 -11.09
C GLU A 99 8.39 3.00 -9.87
N PRO A 100 7.59 1.94 -10.03
CA PRO A 100 7.27 1.00 -8.94
C PRO A 100 8.51 0.49 -8.20
N ALA A 101 9.59 0.18 -8.94
CA ALA A 101 10.86 -0.23 -8.35
C ALA A 101 11.47 0.81 -7.39
N ASP A 102 11.29 2.11 -7.66
CA ASP A 102 11.76 3.17 -6.76
C ASP A 102 11.00 3.18 -5.44
N VAL A 103 9.69 2.92 -5.47
CA VAL A 103 8.88 2.80 -4.26
C VAL A 103 9.46 1.70 -3.37
N TRP A 104 9.61 0.48 -3.91
CA TRP A 104 10.08 -0.67 -3.16
C TRP A 104 11.51 -0.49 -2.65
N ARG A 105 12.39 0.06 -3.48
CA ARG A 105 13.78 0.39 -3.10
C ARG A 105 13.84 1.38 -1.92
N LEU A 106 12.92 2.36 -1.87
CA LEU A 106 12.90 3.37 -0.81
C LEU A 106 12.31 2.84 0.51
N VAL A 107 11.31 1.95 0.45
CA VAL A 107 10.60 1.49 1.66
C VAL A 107 11.17 0.22 2.30
N ASP A 108 11.95 -0.57 1.56
CA ASP A 108 12.60 -1.79 2.09
C ASP A 108 13.65 -1.48 3.18
N GLY A 109 14.24 -0.28 3.14
CA GLY A 109 15.12 0.21 4.20
C GLY A 109 16.43 -0.55 4.39
N GLY A 110 16.77 -1.48 3.48
CA GLY A 110 18.06 -2.19 3.45
C GLY A 110 18.22 -3.30 4.48
N SER A 111 17.13 -3.96 4.89
CA SER A 111 17.18 -5.04 5.88
C SER A 111 17.91 -6.28 5.35
N GLU A 112 18.79 -6.87 6.15
CA GLU A 112 19.49 -8.12 5.79
C GLU A 112 18.53 -9.32 5.80
N ARG A 113 18.51 -10.11 4.72
CA ARG A 113 17.73 -11.35 4.62
C ARG A 113 18.07 -12.29 5.78
N GLY A 114 17.05 -12.76 6.49
CA GLY A 114 17.18 -13.72 7.59
C GLY A 114 17.20 -13.09 8.98
N SER A 115 17.19 -11.76 9.08
CA SER A 115 17.00 -11.07 10.36
C SER A 115 15.58 -11.27 10.88
N GLN A 116 15.43 -11.33 12.21
CA GLN A 116 14.09 -11.26 12.83
C GLN A 116 13.45 -9.92 12.45
N VAL A 117 12.25 -9.98 11.86
CA VAL A 117 11.55 -8.80 11.37
C VAL A 117 10.87 -8.09 12.55
N ASP A 118 11.31 -6.87 12.87
CA ASP A 118 10.58 -5.96 13.75
C ASP A 118 9.68 -5.06 12.90
N LEU A 119 8.35 -5.25 13.01
CA LEU A 119 7.38 -4.53 12.20
C LEU A 119 7.30 -3.03 12.49
N ARG A 120 7.76 -2.58 13.66
CA ARG A 120 7.88 -1.14 13.95
C ARG A 120 9.06 -0.53 13.21
N LEU A 121 10.16 -1.27 13.05
CA LEU A 121 11.28 -0.83 12.22
C LEU A 121 10.90 -0.81 10.73
N VAL A 122 10.13 -1.81 10.28
CA VAL A 122 9.56 -1.81 8.91
C VAL A 122 8.71 -0.56 8.68
N ARG A 123 7.80 -0.25 9.61
CA ARG A 123 6.98 0.96 9.54
C ARG A 123 7.84 2.23 9.46
N GLN A 124 8.87 2.35 10.30
CA GLN A 124 9.76 3.52 10.29
C GLN A 124 10.53 3.64 8.96
N ALA A 125 10.94 2.51 8.37
CA ALA A 125 11.55 2.50 7.04
C ALA A 125 10.58 2.98 5.96
N MET A 126 9.32 2.51 5.98
CA MET A 126 8.27 3.01 5.10
C MET A 126 8.01 4.50 5.29
N GLU A 127 7.96 5.00 6.53
CA GLU A 127 7.74 6.42 6.82
C GLU A 127 8.83 7.28 6.18
N ARG A 128 10.11 6.89 6.30
CA ARG A 128 11.23 7.58 5.63
C ARG A 128 11.17 7.46 4.11
N GLY A 129 10.82 6.29 3.59
CA GLY A 129 10.73 6.02 2.16
C GLY A 129 9.63 6.84 1.50
N VAL A 130 8.44 6.90 2.11
CA VAL A 130 7.30 7.72 1.68
C VAL A 130 7.63 9.20 1.76
N ASP A 131 8.27 9.66 2.84
CA ASP A 131 8.69 11.06 2.97
C ASP A 131 9.62 11.45 1.81
N THR A 132 10.65 10.62 1.56
CA THR A 132 11.56 10.79 0.43
C THR A 132 10.84 10.78 -0.92
N LEU A 133 9.85 9.88 -1.08
CA LEU A 133 9.12 9.69 -2.32
C LEU A 133 8.33 10.95 -2.71
N TYR A 134 7.67 11.59 -1.75
CA TYR A 134 6.75 12.70 -2.01
C TYR A 134 7.32 14.09 -1.73
N HIS A 135 8.51 14.19 -1.12
CA HIS A 135 9.21 15.46 -0.91
C HIS A 135 10.36 15.72 -1.91
N ARG A 136 10.56 14.84 -2.89
CA ARG A 136 11.50 15.03 -4.02
C ARG A 136 11.06 16.10 -5.06
N ALA A 137 10.15 16.99 -4.71
CA ALA A 137 9.64 18.07 -5.57
C ALA A 137 10.59 19.27 -5.62
#